data_AF-A0A7G9W897-F1
#
_entry.id   AF-A0A7G9W897-F1
#
_cell.length_a   1.000
_cell.length_b   1.000
_cell.length_c   1.000
_cell.angle_alpha   90.00
_cell.angle_beta   90.00
_cell.angle_gamma   90.00
#
_symmetry.space_group_name_H-M   'P 1'
#
loop_
_entity.id
_entity.type
_entity.pdbx_description
1 polymer ?
#
loop_
_entity_poly.entity_id
_entity_poly.type
_entity_poly.pdbx_seq_one_letter_code
_entity_poly.pdbx_strand_id
1 'polypeptide(L)' 'MEYSFRSKEELLNFIAAEVITTTEALEILGCSRQYIGQLVKDEKLIPIKRMHNASLFLRSDVAMFKRK' A
#
# COMPACT_ATOMS: atom_id res chain seq x y z
N MET A 1 4.65 11.21 -11.14
CA MET A 1 4.74 10.08 -12.09
C MET A 1 3.40 9.98 -12.80
N GLU A 2 3.39 9.70 -14.10
CA GLU A 2 2.18 9.48 -14.88
C GLU A 2 2.04 7.97 -15.12
N TYR A 3 0.82 7.43 -14.95
CA TYR A 3 0.51 6.04 -15.22
C TYR A 3 -0.38 5.97 -16.46
N SER A 4 0.00 5.13 -17.43
CA SER A 4 -0.77 4.89 -18.65
C SER A 4 -0.90 3.39 -18.86
N PHE A 5 -2.13 2.94 -19.08
CA PHE A 5 -2.46 1.53 -19.31
C PHE A 5 -3.16 1.39 -20.66
N ARG A 6 -2.72 0.44 -21.48
CA ARG A 6 -3.24 0.19 -22.83
C ARG A 6 -4.48 -0.68 -22.83
N SER A 7 -4.71 -1.43 -21.76
CA SER A 7 -5.86 -2.30 -21.63
C SER A 7 -6.32 -2.44 -20.18
N LYS A 8 -7.57 -2.90 -20.01
CA LYS A 8 -8.11 -3.27 -18.69
C LYS A 8 -7.29 -4.39 -18.04
N GLU A 9 -6.79 -5.34 -18.83
CA GLU A 9 -5.97 -6.44 -18.33
C GLU A 9 -4.65 -5.92 -17.73
N GLU A 10 -3.98 -4.99 -18.42
CA GLU A 10 -2.75 -4.36 -17.92
C GLU A 10 -3.01 -3.60 -16.61
N LEU A 11 -4.11 -2.87 -16.53
CA LEU A 11 -4.53 -2.19 -15.30
C LEU A 11 -4.79 -3.19 -14.16
N LEU A 12 -5.50 -4.28 -14.42
CA LEU A 12 -5.80 -5.30 -13.41
C LEU A 12 -4.53 -6.01 -12.92
N ASN A 13 -3.60 -6.32 -13.83
CA ASN A 13 -2.31 -6.90 -13.48
C ASN A 13 -1.48 -5.96 -12.62
N PHE A 14 -1.45 -4.67 -12.95
CA PHE A 14 -0.80 -3.66 -12.12
C PHE A 14 -1.43 -3.57 -10.73
N ILE A 15 -2.76 -3.48 -10.65
CA ILE A 15 -3.47 -3.42 -9.36
C ILE A 15 -3.15 -4.67 -8.53
N ALA A 16 -3.20 -5.86 -9.13
CA ALA A 16 -2.92 -7.12 -8.43
C ALA A 16 -1.47 -7.23 -7.92
N ALA A 17 -0.50 -6.61 -8.61
CA ALA A 17 0.90 -6.67 -8.22
C ALA A 17 1.33 -5.55 -7.24
N GLU A 18 0.77 -4.35 -7.39
CA GLU A 18 1.24 -3.15 -6.71
C GLU A 18 0.31 -2.65 -5.60
N VAL A 19 -0.97 -3.07 -5.60
CA VAL A 19 -1.89 -2.73 -4.51
C VAL A 19 -1.84 -3.83 -3.45
N ILE A 20 -1.38 -3.46 -2.27
CA ILE A 20 -1.17 -4.37 -1.15
C ILE A 20 -2.09 -4.05 0.01
N THR A 21 -2.45 -5.08 0.76
CA THR A 21 -3.23 -4.98 1.99
C THR A 21 -2.37 -4.55 3.17
N THR A 22 -3.02 -4.21 4.28
CA THR A 22 -2.34 -3.96 5.56
C THR A 22 -1.48 -5.14 6.00
N THR A 23 -1.91 -6.38 5.76
CA THR A 23 -1.14 -7.58 6.17
C THR A 23 0.16 -7.69 5.38
N GLU A 24 0.11 -7.56 4.05
CA GLU A 24 1.30 -7.58 3.20
C GLU A 24 2.24 -6.41 3.51
N ALA A 25 1.70 -5.23 3.82
CA ALA A 25 2.50 -4.09 4.24
C ALA A 25 3.27 -4.35 5.54
N LEU A 26 2.70 -5.13 6.47
CA LEU A 26 3.39 -5.54 7.71
C LEU A 26 4.57 -6.44 7.41
N GLU A 27 4.41 -7.38 6.49
CA GLU A 27 5.47 -8.30 6.06
C GLU A 27 6.61 -7.54 5.38
N ILE A 28 6.29 -6.58 4.51
CA ILE A 28 7.30 -5.75 3.81
C ILE A 28 8.11 -4.89 4.78
N LEU A 29 7.44 -4.29 5.77
CA LEU A 29 8.06 -3.38 6.74
C LEU A 29 8.66 -4.09 7.97
N GLY A 30 8.29 -5.34 8.23
CA GLY A 30 8.67 -6.06 9.45
C GLY A 30 8.20 -5.35 10.73
N CYS A 31 7.02 -4.72 10.69
CA CYS A 31 6.52 -3.86 11.76
C CYS A 31 5.17 -4.35 12.33
N SER A 32 4.68 -3.69 13.39
CA SER A 32 3.38 -3.99 13.98
C SER A 32 2.24 -3.27 13.25
N ARG A 33 1.02 -3.83 13.33
CA ARG A 33 -0.20 -3.21 12.78
C ARG A 33 -0.46 -1.82 13.34
N GLN A 34 -0.11 -1.61 14.61
CA GLN A 34 -0.24 -0.32 15.29
C GLN A 34 0.66 0.73 14.65
N TYR A 35 1.88 0.37 14.25
CA TYR A 35 2.80 1.29 13.59
C TYR A 35 2.24 1.77 12.24
N ILE A 36 1.74 0.85 11.40
CA ILE A 36 1.05 1.24 10.16
C ILE A 36 -0.14 2.15 10.45
N GLY A 37 -0.96 1.82 11.47
CA GLY A 37 -2.07 2.66 11.90
C GLY A 37 -1.64 4.08 12.29
N GLN A 38 -0.50 4.22 12.97
CA GLN A 38 0.08 5.51 13.32
C GLN A 38 0.55 6.28 12.08
N LEU A 39 1.21 5.62 11.12
CA LEU A 39 1.60 6.26 9.86
C LEU A 39 0.40 6.78 9.07
N VAL A 40 -0.71 6.03 9.07
CA VAL A 40 -1.97 6.44 8.43
C VAL A 40 -2.63 7.58 9.19
N LYS A 41 -2.59 7.57 10.52
CA LYS A 41 -3.12 8.64 11.37
C LYS A 41 -2.32 9.94 11.23
N ASP A 42 -1.01 9.83 11.10
CA ASP A 42 -0.08 10.95 10.86
C ASP A 42 -0.11 11.45 9.40
N GLU A 43 -0.94 10.85 8.54
CA GLU A 43 -1.01 11.14 7.09
C GLU A 43 0.31 10.92 6.34
N LYS A 44 1.27 10.21 6.94
CA LYS A 44 2.54 9.83 6.31
C LYS A 44 2.35 8.70 5.30
N LEU A 45 1.44 7.78 5.59
CA LEU A 45 1.07 6.70 4.68
C LEU A 45 -0.41 6.83 4.28
N ILE A 46 -0.66 7.11 3.00
CA ILE A 46 -2.01 7.36 2.50
C ILE A 46 -2.58 6.07 1.90
N PRO A 47 -3.66 5.51 2.44
CA PRO A 47 -4.30 4.35 1.83
C PRO A 47 -5.05 4.74 0.56
N ILE A 48 -4.94 3.91 -0.48
CA ILE A 48 -5.75 3.99 -1.70
C ILE A 48 -7.23 3.82 -1.34
N LYS A 49 -7.52 2.90 -0.42
CA LYS A 49 -8.88 2.62 0.05
C LYS A 49 -8.87 2.15 1.49
N ARG A 50 -9.76 2.72 2.31
CA ARG A 50 -10.02 2.24 3.68
C ARG A 50 -11.21 1.27 3.67
N MET A 51 -11.06 0.17 4.38
CA MET A 51 -12.09 -0.84 4.64
C MET A 51 -12.26 -1.02 6.14
N HIS A 52 -13.30 -1.74 6.57
CA HIS A 52 -13.64 -1.88 8.00
C HIS A 52 -12.48 -2.49 8.83
N ASN A 53 -11.73 -3.44 8.27
CA ASN A 53 -10.71 -4.23 8.96
C ASN A 53 -9.30 -4.11 8.33
N ALA A 54 -9.19 -3.42 7.21
CA ALA A 54 -7.96 -3.31 6.44
C ALA A 54 -7.93 -2.02 5.64
N SER A 55 -6.76 -1.70 5.11
CA SER A 55 -6.56 -0.64 4.13
C SER A 55 -5.69 -1.18 2.99
N LEU A 56 -5.93 -0.66 1.80
CA LEU A 56 -5.14 -0.93 0.61
C LEU A 56 -4.15 0.22 0.39
N PHE A 57 -2.92 -0.12 0.01
CA PHE A 57 -1.81 0.80 -0.17
C PHE A 57 -1.10 0.52 -1.48
N LEU A 58 -0.41 1.52 -2.03
CA LEU A 58 0.58 1.26 -3.06
C LEU A 58 1.83 0.68 -2.40
N ARG A 59 2.34 -0.41 -2.98
CA ARG A 59 3.55 -1.09 -2.53
C ARG A 59 4.75 -0.14 -2.51
N SER A 60 4.88 0.71 -3.51
CA SER A 60 5.90 1.76 -3.60
C SER A 60 5.92 2.63 -2.34
N ASP A 61 4.75 3.10 -1.92
CA ASP A 61 4.61 4.06 -0.84
C ASP A 61 4.95 3.41 0.50
N VAL A 62 4.51 2.16 0.69
CA VAL A 62 4.90 1.36 1.87
C VAL A 62 6.41 1.12 1.89
N ALA A 63 7.02 0.75 0.77
CA ALA A 63 8.45 0.46 0.69
C ALA A 63 9.34 1.66 1.04
N MET A 64 8.86 2.90 0.87
CA MET A 64 9.60 4.12 1.27
C MET A 64 9.87 4.19 2.79
N PHE A 65 9.10 3.47 3.61
CA PHE A 65 9.26 3.43 5.06
C PHE A 65 10.17 2.29 5.53
N LYS A 66 10.69 1.45 4.62
CA LYS A 66 11.62 0.39 4.99
C LYS A 66 12.93 1.04 5.47
N ARG A 67 13.27 0.84 6.75
CA ARG A 67 14.53 1.34 7.32
C ARG A 67 15.71 0.68 6.58
N LYS A 68 16.69 1.50 6.17
CA LYS A 68 18.03 1.03 5.80
C LYS A 68 18.72 0.39 6.99
#